data_AF-A0A1A8II58-F1
#
_entry.id   AF-A0A1A8II58-F1
#
_cell.length_a   1.000
_cell.length_b   1.000
_cell.length_c   1.000
_cell.angle_alpha   90.00
_cell.angle_beta   90.00
_cell.angle_gamma   90.00
#
_symmetry.space_group_name_H-M   'P 1'
#
loop_
_entity.id
_entity.type
_entity.pdbx_description
1 polymer ?
#
loop_
_entity_poly.entity_id
_entity_poly.type
_entity_poly.pdbx_seq_one_letter_code
_entity_poly.pdbx_strand_id
1 'polypeptide(L)'
;ITPAGIKTDHINEKGIQHYDELIDTLMENKITPIVALYHWDPPQVLLEKYGGWQNISMINHFNEFTNLCFEKFGEELHQRDLRLPPIRTTLRAAMAAATLLTVTLLSWLIRVGLILDQSGSTPYPGVSDAC
;
A
#
# COMPACT_ATOMS: atom_id res chain seq x y z
N ILE A 1 6.09 -22.56 -9.55
CA ILE A 1 7.37 -22.43 -8.82
C ILE A 1 7.97 -23.81 -8.51
N THR A 2 7.19 -24.77 -7.99
CA THR A 2 7.59 -26.19 -7.89
C THR A 2 6.64 -27.07 -8.73
N PRO A 3 7.05 -27.57 -9.90
CA PRO A 3 6.14 -28.31 -10.79
C PRO A 3 5.63 -29.63 -10.19
N ALA A 4 6.42 -30.27 -9.32
CA ALA A 4 6.03 -31.49 -8.63
C ALA A 4 5.37 -31.25 -7.25
N GLY A 5 5.38 -30.01 -6.73
CA GLY A 5 4.92 -29.70 -5.37
C GLY A 5 5.81 -30.19 -4.23
N ILE A 6 6.97 -30.77 -4.55
CA ILE A 6 7.95 -31.27 -3.57
C ILE A 6 9.22 -30.41 -3.70
N LYS A 7 9.72 -29.88 -2.58
CA LYS A 7 10.89 -28.97 -2.55
C LYS A 7 12.15 -29.57 -3.15
N THR A 8 12.32 -30.89 -3.08
CA THR A 8 13.48 -31.64 -3.58
C THR A 8 13.47 -31.89 -5.09
N ASP A 9 12.34 -31.70 -5.78
CA ASP A 9 12.13 -32.22 -7.15
C ASP A 9 12.28 -31.13 -8.24
N HIS A 10 13.30 -30.27 -8.08
CA HIS A 10 13.59 -29.06 -8.87
C HIS A 10 12.68 -27.85 -8.63
N ILE A 11 13.33 -26.70 -8.41
CA ILE A 11 12.71 -25.39 -8.41
C ILE A 11 12.72 -24.86 -9.85
N ASN A 12 11.57 -24.41 -10.34
CA ASN A 12 11.48 -23.77 -11.65
C ASN A 12 11.90 -22.29 -11.54
N GLU A 13 13.19 -22.03 -11.77
CA GLU A 13 13.77 -20.68 -11.73
C GLU A 13 13.14 -19.72 -12.74
N LYS A 14 12.80 -20.20 -13.94
CA LYS A 14 12.11 -19.38 -14.95
C LYS A 14 10.74 -18.91 -14.47
N GLY A 15 10.05 -19.77 -13.72
CA GLY A 15 8.78 -19.42 -13.10
C GLY A 15 8.95 -18.34 -12.03
N ILE A 16 10.02 -18.38 -11.24
CA ILE A 16 10.32 -17.36 -10.24
C ILE A 16 10.61 -16.02 -10.90
N GLN A 17 11.47 -16.00 -11.92
CA GLN A 17 11.81 -14.78 -12.67
C GLN A 17 10.57 -14.13 -13.30
N HIS A 18 9.67 -14.93 -13.87
CA HIS A 18 8.44 -14.40 -14.45
C HIS A 18 7.56 -13.65 -13.43
N TYR A 19 7.43 -14.19 -12.20
CA TYR A 19 6.67 -13.51 -11.15
C TYR A 19 7.40 -12.29 -10.58
N ASP A 20 8.73 -12.33 -10.49
CA ASP A 20 9.55 -11.19 -10.09
C ASP A 20 9.39 -10.01 -11.07
N GLU A 21 9.53 -10.27 -12.38
CA GLU A 21 9.30 -9.27 -13.43
C GLU A 21 7.86 -8.71 -13.42
N LEU A 22 6.88 -9.56 -13.13
CA LEU A 22 5.47 -9.15 -13.03
C LEU A 22 5.22 -8.28 -11.80
N ILE A 23 5.83 -8.60 -10.66
CA ILE A 23 5.79 -7.79 -9.45
C ILE A 23 6.46 -6.44 -9.70
N ASP A 24 7.63 -6.43 -10.34
CA ASP A 24 8.35 -5.20 -10.71
C ASP A 24 7.49 -4.30 -11.60
N THR A 25 6.90 -4.87 -12.65
CA THR A 25 6.03 -4.14 -13.56
C THR A 25 4.81 -3.55 -12.83
N LEU A 26 4.20 -4.29 -11.90
CA LEU A 26 3.07 -3.79 -11.10
C LEU A 26 3.49 -2.63 -10.20
N MET A 27 4.67 -2.72 -9.59
CA MET A 27 5.22 -1.70 -8.71
C MET A 27 5.60 -0.42 -9.47
N GLU A 28 6.17 -0.55 -10.67
CA GLU A 28 6.42 0.58 -11.58
C GLU A 28 5.13 1.34 -11.91
N ASN A 29 4.02 0.61 -12.05
CA ASN A 29 2.69 1.17 -12.27
C ASN A 29 2.00 1.66 -10.98
N LYS A 30 2.69 1.66 -9.83
CA LYS A 30 2.17 2.07 -8.51
C LYS A 30 0.95 1.27 -8.04
N ILE A 31 0.86 0.01 -8.47
CA ILE A 31 -0.18 -0.93 -8.04
C ILE A 31 0.42 -1.83 -6.98
N THR A 32 -0.19 -1.90 -5.79
CA THR A 32 0.23 -2.83 -4.75
C THR A 32 -0.10 -4.27 -5.17
N PRO A 33 0.90 -5.13 -5.41
CA PRO A 33 0.66 -6.52 -5.78
C PRO A 33 0.17 -7.33 -4.58
N ILE A 34 -0.92 -8.10 -4.76
CA ILE A 34 -1.41 -9.06 -3.76
C ILE A 34 -1.20 -10.46 -4.34
N VAL A 35 -0.28 -11.22 -3.74
CA VAL A 35 0.07 -12.57 -4.21
C VAL A 35 -0.80 -13.60 -3.51
N ALA A 36 -1.57 -14.37 -4.28
CA ALA A 36 -2.29 -15.54 -3.79
C ALA A 36 -1.44 -16.80 -4.04
N LEU A 37 -1.04 -17.50 -2.98
CA LEU A 37 -0.14 -18.67 -3.06
C LEU A 37 -0.83 -19.95 -3.57
N TYR A 38 -2.15 -20.02 -3.51
CA TYR A 38 -2.90 -21.21 -3.91
C TYR A 38 -4.22 -20.83 -4.59
N HIS A 39 -4.45 -21.40 -5.77
CA HIS A 39 -5.66 -21.19 -6.56
C HIS A 39 -6.20 -22.55 -7.05
N TRP A 40 -6.61 -23.38 -6.10
CA TRP A 40 -7.42 -24.59 -6.27
C TRP A 40 -6.87 -25.83 -7.01
N ASP A 41 -5.71 -25.78 -7.66
CA ASP A 41 -5.13 -26.97 -8.31
C ASP A 41 -3.90 -27.52 -7.55
N PRO A 42 -3.99 -28.71 -6.92
CA PRO A 42 -2.81 -29.37 -6.40
C PRO A 42 -1.96 -29.93 -7.57
N PRO A 43 -0.62 -29.90 -7.46
CA PRO A 43 0.27 -30.53 -8.42
C PRO A 43 -0.14 -31.98 -8.70
N GLN A 44 -0.18 -32.37 -9.98
CA GLN A 44 -0.60 -33.72 -10.40
C GLN A 44 0.21 -34.82 -9.69
N VAL A 45 1.50 -34.60 -9.49
CA VAL A 45 2.39 -35.51 -8.76
C VAL A 45 1.95 -35.72 -7.30
N LEU A 46 1.45 -34.68 -6.63
CA LEU A 46 0.94 -34.79 -5.26
C LEU A 46 -0.43 -35.49 -5.22
N LEU A 47 -1.25 -35.28 -6.24
CA LEU A 47 -2.53 -35.96 -6.36
C LEU A 47 -2.33 -37.48 -6.57
N GLU A 48 -1.42 -37.87 -7.47
CA GLU A 48 -1.14 -39.27 -7.79
C GLU A 48 -0.41 -40.01 -6.65
N LYS A 49 0.56 -39.36 -5.99
CA LYS A 49 1.36 -40.00 -4.92
C LYS A 49 0.67 -40.02 -3.56
N TYR A 50 -0.09 -38.98 -3.22
CA TYR A 50 -0.62 -38.81 -1.86
C TYR A 50 -2.16 -38.77 -1.81
N GLY A 51 -2.86 -38.89 -2.95
CA GLY A 51 -4.32 -38.77 -2.98
C GLY A 51 -4.81 -37.33 -2.76
N GLY A 52 -3.93 -36.34 -2.96
CA GLY A 52 -4.21 -34.93 -2.76
C GLY A 52 -4.42 -34.55 -1.29
N TRP A 53 -5.46 -33.78 -1.01
CA TRP A 53 -5.76 -33.25 0.33
C TRP A 53 -6.25 -34.29 1.35
N GLN A 54 -6.41 -35.55 0.95
CA GLN A 54 -6.81 -36.63 1.85
C GLN A 54 -5.67 -37.09 2.78
N ASN A 55 -4.43 -36.70 2.48
CA ASN A 55 -3.25 -37.10 3.25
C ASN A 55 -2.70 -35.92 4.06
N ILE A 56 -2.46 -36.15 5.35
CA ILE A 56 -1.91 -35.16 6.30
C ILE A 56 -0.51 -34.70 5.87
N SER A 57 0.28 -35.56 5.22
CA SER A 57 1.60 -35.20 4.70
C SER A 57 1.56 -34.08 3.64
N MET A 58 0.41 -33.85 3.00
CA MET A 58 0.21 -32.73 2.07
C MET A 58 0.40 -31.37 2.75
N ILE A 59 0.06 -31.25 4.04
CA ILE A 59 0.22 -30.02 4.82
C ILE A 59 1.70 -29.66 4.93
N ASN A 60 2.58 -30.65 5.11
CA ASN A 60 4.02 -30.42 5.21
C ASN A 60 4.59 -29.96 3.87
N HIS A 61 4.21 -30.59 2.76
CA HIS A 61 4.64 -30.17 1.42
C HIS A 61 4.13 -28.77 1.05
N PHE A 62 2.89 -28.45 1.44
CA PHE A 62 2.33 -27.12 1.25
C PHE A 62 3.11 -26.08 2.09
N ASN A 63 3.43 -26.38 3.35
CA ASN A 63 4.24 -25.50 4.20
C ASN A 63 5.66 -25.28 3.65
N GLU A 64 6.30 -26.31 3.09
CA GLU A 64 7.60 -26.15 2.44
C GLU A 64 7.53 -25.25 1.21
N PHE A 65 6.45 -25.38 0.42
CA PHE A 65 6.18 -24.53 -0.73
C PHE A 65 5.92 -23.08 -0.33
N THR A 66 5.07 -22.84 0.67
CA THR A 66 4.77 -21.48 1.14
C THR A 66 6.01 -20.82 1.73
N ASN A 67 6.81 -21.54 2.51
CA ASN A 67 8.09 -21.04 3.05
C ASN A 67 9.04 -20.62 1.93
N LEU A 68 9.18 -21.41 0.86
CA LEU A 68 9.99 -21.04 -0.30
C LEU A 68 9.51 -19.75 -0.98
N CYS A 69 8.19 -19.59 -1.12
CA CYS A 69 7.61 -18.38 -1.69
C CYS A 69 7.84 -17.16 -0.77
N PHE A 70 7.70 -17.33 0.55
CA PHE A 70 7.98 -16.25 1.51
C PHE A 70 9.45 -15.86 1.55
N GLU A 71 10.38 -16.81 1.47
CA GLU A 71 11.82 -16.54 1.40
C GLU A 71 12.19 -15.74 0.13
N LYS A 72 11.53 -16.02 -1.00
CA LYS A 72 11.83 -15.36 -2.28
C LYS A 72 11.15 -14.01 -2.45
N PHE A 73 9.88 -13.90 -2.09
CA PHE A 73 9.08 -12.72 -2.38
C PHE A 73 8.72 -11.90 -1.13
N GLY A 74 8.81 -12.47 0.08
CA GLY A 74 8.28 -11.85 1.30
C GLY A 74 9.07 -10.62 1.75
N GLU A 75 10.40 -10.74 1.87
CA GLU A 75 11.26 -9.61 2.26
C GLU A 75 11.25 -8.52 1.17
N GLU A 76 11.29 -8.94 -0.09
CA GLU A 76 11.34 -8.06 -1.24
C GLU A 76 10.04 -7.23 -1.40
N LEU A 77 8.87 -7.87 -1.26
CA LEU A 77 7.59 -7.17 -1.29
C LEU A 77 7.45 -6.19 -0.13
N HIS A 78 7.86 -6.58 1.09
CA HIS A 78 7.78 -5.69 2.26
C HIS A 78 8.69 -4.48 2.09
N GLN A 79 9.93 -4.69 1.64
CA GLN A 79 10.88 -3.62 1.40
C GLN A 79 10.45 -2.70 0.24
N ARG A 80 9.91 -3.27 -0.85
CA ARG A 80 9.44 -2.50 -2.01
C ARG A 80 8.15 -1.72 -1.71
N ASP A 81 7.26 -2.25 -0.88
CA ASP A 81 6.06 -1.53 -0.39
C ASP A 81 6.45 -0.33 0.48
N LEU A 82 7.41 -0.50 1.41
CA LEU A 82 7.97 0.60 2.21
C LEU A 82 8.63 1.71 1.38
N ARG A 83 9.12 1.39 0.18
CA ARG A 83 9.76 2.35 -0.73
C ARG A 83 8.74 3.21 -1.46
N LEU A 84 7.53 2.72 -1.70
CA LEU A 84 6.47 3.52 -2.31
C LEU A 84 5.83 4.39 -1.23
N PRO A 85 5.77 5.73 -1.40
CA PRO A 85 5.03 6.55 -0.46
C PRO A 85 3.55 6.10 -0.55
N PRO A 86 2.91 5.70 0.56
CA PRO A 86 1.54 5.24 0.51
C PRO A 86 0.68 6.30 -0.17
N ILE A 87 -0.22 5.89 -1.08
CA ILE A 87 -1.15 6.81 -1.78
C ILE A 87 -1.87 7.74 -0.78
N ARG A 88 -2.12 7.26 0.44
CA ARG A 88 -2.70 8.03 1.55
C ARG A 88 -1.77 9.10 2.13
N THR A 89 -0.46 8.87 2.15
CA THR A 89 0.55 9.84 2.65
C THR A 89 0.85 10.91 1.62
N THR A 90 0.92 10.58 0.33
CA THR A 90 1.13 11.57 -0.73
C THR A 90 -0.05 12.53 -0.81
N LEU A 91 -1.28 12.04 -0.72
CA LEU A 91 -2.48 12.87 -0.69
C LEU A 91 -2.51 13.78 0.54
N ARG A 92 -2.15 13.27 1.73
CA ARG A 92 -2.04 14.07 2.96
C ARG A 92 -0.95 15.13 2.89
N ALA A 93 0.23 14.77 2.38
CA ALA A 93 1.35 15.71 2.23
C ALA A 93 1.02 16.81 1.22
N ALA A 94 0.40 16.46 0.09
CA ALA A 94 -0.04 17.44 -0.91
C ALA A 94 -1.13 18.38 -0.37
N MET A 95 -2.12 17.87 0.37
CA MET A 95 -3.14 18.70 1.02
C MET A 95 -2.55 19.60 2.12
N ALA A 96 -1.56 19.12 2.88
CA ALA A 96 -0.88 19.91 3.89
C ALA A 96 -0.08 21.06 3.25
N ALA A 97 0.64 20.79 2.17
CA ALA A 97 1.36 21.81 1.41
C ALA A 97 0.42 22.87 0.83
N ALA A 98 -0.73 22.46 0.27
CA ALA A 98 -1.74 23.38 -0.22
C ALA A 98 -2.31 24.27 0.91
N THR A 99 -2.56 23.70 2.10
CA THR A 99 -3.02 24.45 3.27
C THR A 99 -1.98 25.47 3.76
N LEU A 100 -0.69 25.11 3.75
CA LEU A 100 0.38 26.03 4.15
C LEU A 100 0.53 27.18 3.14
N LEU A 101 0.42 26.90 1.85
CA LEU A 101 0.45 27.93 0.80
C LEU A 101 -0.75 28.87 0.90
N THR A 102 -1.95 28.37 1.18
CA THR A 102 -3.13 29.22 1.34
C THR A 102 -3.05 30.08 2.60
N VAL A 103 -2.58 29.53 3.72
CA VAL A 103 -2.42 30.29 4.98
C VAL A 103 -1.34 31.37 4.85
N THR A 104 -0.21 31.05 4.22
CA THR A 104 0.87 32.02 4.00
C THR A 104 0.45 33.10 2.99
N LEU A 105 -0.27 32.73 1.92
CA LEU A 105 -0.85 33.69 0.98
C LEU A 105 -1.88 34.60 1.65
N LEU A 106 -2.79 34.05 2.46
CA LEU A 106 -3.79 34.84 3.17
C LEU A 106 -3.13 35.79 4.18
N SER A 107 -2.13 35.31 4.93
CA SER A 107 -1.34 36.14 5.85
C SER A 107 -0.60 37.27 5.12
N TRP A 108 -0.03 36.98 3.94
CA TRP A 108 0.62 37.98 3.10
C TRP A 108 -0.37 39.01 2.54
N LEU A 109 -1.55 38.57 2.06
CA LEU A 109 -2.60 39.46 1.55
C LEU A 109 -3.15 40.41 2.63
N ILE A 110 -3.28 39.92 3.87
CA ILE A 110 -3.65 40.75 5.04
C ILE A 110 -2.56 41.81 5.29
N ARG A 111 -1.28 41.43 5.23
CA ARG A 111 -0.15 42.38 5.43
C ARG A 111 -0.01 43.40 4.31
N VAL A 112 -0.40 43.06 3.08
CA VAL A 112 -0.35 43.96 1.91
C VAL A 112 -1.63 44.81 1.79
N GLY A 113 -2.61 44.63 2.67
CA GLY A 113 -3.81 45.47 2.75
C GLY A 113 -4.81 45.26 1.60
N LEU A 114 -4.75 44.11 0.92
CA LEU A 114 -5.66 43.78 -0.20
C LEU A 114 -7.02 43.23 0.25
N ILE A 115 -7.15 42.81 1.52
CA ILE A 115 -8.42 42.42 2.13
C ILE A 115 -8.89 43.60 2.98
N LEU A 116 -9.84 44.37 2.43
CA LEU A 116 -10.43 45.51 3.12
C LEU A 116 -11.17 45.07 4.39
N ASP A 117 -10.83 45.73 5.49
CA ASP A 117 -11.54 45.72 6.76
C ASP A 117 -13.01 46.17 6.55
N GLN A 118 -13.97 45.33 6.94
CA GLN A 118 -15.38 45.71 7.12
C GLN A 118 -15.78 45.64 8.60
N SER A 119 -14.87 45.90 9.55
CA SER A 119 -15.23 46.09 10.96
C SER A 119 -15.54 47.56 11.27
N GLY A 120 -16.60 48.07 10.66
CA GLY A 120 -17.11 49.41 10.94
C GLY A 120 -18.62 49.43 11.12
N SER A 121 -19.13 49.02 12.30
CA SER A 121 -20.27 49.63 13.00
C SER A 121 -20.94 48.69 14.04
N THR A 122 -20.76 48.96 15.33
CA THR A 122 -21.90 49.02 16.27
C THR A 122 -21.71 50.23 17.19
N PRO A 123 -22.67 51.18 17.25
CA PRO A 123 -22.64 52.28 18.21
C PRO A 123 -23.38 51.85 19.47
N TYR A 124 -22.70 51.80 20.62
CA TYR A 124 -23.39 51.87 21.91
C TYR A 124 -23.58 53.35 22.25
N PRO A 125 -24.82 53.87 22.36
CA PRO A 125 -25.03 55.17 22.96
C PRO A 125 -25.05 55.01 24.48
N GLY A 126 -24.16 55.73 25.16
CA GLY A 126 -24.32 56.04 26.56
C GLY A 126 -25.57 56.92 26.73
N VAL A 127 -26.50 56.47 27.56
CA VAL A 127 -27.56 57.32 28.10
C VAL A 127 -27.02 57.89 29.41
N SER A 128 -26.81 59.21 29.40
CA SER A 128 -26.51 60.04 30.57
C SER A 128 -27.71 60.13 31.50
N ASP A 129 -27.43 60.23 32.81
CA ASP A 129 -28.37 60.43 33.90
C ASP A 129 -29.42 61.53 33.66
N ALA A 130 -30.69 61.26 34.03
CA ALA A 130 -31.66 62.21 34.63
C ALA A 130 -33.08 61.60 34.73
N CYS A 131 -33.40 60.94 35.85
CA CYS A 131 -34.59 61.22 36.67
C CYS A 131 -34.51 60.50 38.02
#